data_AF-A0A1Z1FC72-F1
#
_entry.id   AF-A0A1Z1FC72-F1
#
_cell.length_a   1.000
_cell.length_b   1.000
_cell.length_c   1.000
_cell.angle_alpha   90.00
_cell.angle_beta   90.00
_cell.angle_gamma   90.00
#
_symmetry.space_group_name_H-M   'P 1'
#
loop_
_entity.id
_entity.type
_entity.pdbx_description
1 polymer ?
#
loop_
_entity_poly.entity_id
_entity_poly.type
_entity_poly.pdbx_seq_one_letter_code
_entity_poly.pdbx_strand_id
1 'polypeptide(L)'
;MTVSVILHNAAGASDAELAFIRESVSLLREAVQAPGFGGSVRQAQYSSASWRGRHGNVRQLDGDGVWDRIVQGRESGHCGDHALNLSIEIADLPDDKAGRGVIGATRIGTLPIYSARWFLNRCMIVDDPVNYAAHLMHQWMHVSGFVHRKDDAGKDAPSVVSRLVRRTLEPAHGERIDAQLTALVTLSIEVCDCCDAKAAGTVEHVEAA
;
A
#
# COMPACT_ATOMS: atom_id res chain seq x y z
N MET A 1 -1.41 -6.57 21.51
CA MET A 1 -0.20 -6.15 20.78
C MET A 1 -0.55 -4.91 19.99
N THR A 2 0.30 -3.89 20.04
CA THR A 2 0.14 -2.64 19.29
C THR A 2 1.09 -2.66 18.10
N VAL A 3 0.56 -2.42 16.89
CA VAL A 3 1.39 -2.26 15.68
C VAL A 3 1.79 -0.80 15.59
N SER A 4 3.09 -0.52 15.50
CA SER A 4 3.58 0.84 15.26
C SER A 4 3.47 1.18 13.79
N VAL A 5 3.16 2.43 13.44
CA VAL A 5 3.23 2.92 12.05
C VAL A 5 4.17 4.11 12.05
N ILE A 6 5.27 4.03 11.30
CA ILE A 6 6.38 4.97 11.40
C ILE A 6 6.66 5.55 10.02
N LEU A 7 6.50 6.87 9.88
CA LEU A 7 6.95 7.60 8.70
C LEU A 7 8.39 8.07 8.92
N HIS A 8 9.33 7.47 8.19
CA HIS A 8 10.75 7.84 8.23
C HIS A 8 11.04 9.08 7.39
N ASN A 9 10.48 9.13 6.18
CA ASN A 9 10.61 10.28 5.28
C ASN A 9 9.44 10.35 4.27
N ALA A 10 9.27 11.52 3.67
CA ALA A 10 8.42 11.73 2.50
C ALA A 10 9.17 12.64 1.50
N ALA A 11 10.01 12.03 0.66
CA ALA A 11 10.83 12.74 -0.31
C ALA A 11 9.95 13.32 -1.44
N GLY A 12 10.31 14.51 -1.94
CA GLY A 12 9.57 15.18 -3.01
C GLY A 12 8.24 15.84 -2.59
N ALA A 13 7.83 15.69 -1.33
CA ALA A 13 6.65 16.37 -0.80
C ALA A 13 6.98 17.84 -0.45
N SER A 14 6.09 18.75 -0.82
CA SER A 14 5.98 20.10 -0.25
C SER A 14 5.52 20.06 1.22
N ASP A 15 5.62 21.17 1.93
CA ASP A 15 5.19 21.23 3.35
C ASP A 15 3.72 20.88 3.55
N ALA A 16 2.84 21.31 2.63
CA ALA A 16 1.42 21.01 2.67
C ALA A 16 1.15 19.51 2.40
N GLU A 17 1.81 18.94 1.39
CA GLU A 17 1.76 17.50 1.11
C GLU A 17 2.28 16.68 2.30
N LEU A 18 3.39 17.10 2.92
CA LEU A 18 3.97 16.42 4.08
C LEU A 18 3.02 16.45 5.29
N ALA A 19 2.33 17.55 5.53
CA ALA A 19 1.32 17.64 6.59
C ALA A 19 0.17 16.66 6.34
N PHE A 20 -0.36 16.62 5.13
CA PHE A 20 -1.42 15.70 4.74
C PHE A 20 -1.00 14.23 4.81
N ILE A 21 0.24 13.92 4.40
CA ILE A 21 0.82 12.57 4.52
C ILE A 21 0.93 12.17 6.00
N ARG A 22 1.40 13.07 6.88
CA ARG A 22 1.50 12.79 8.32
C ARG A 22 0.13 12.52 8.96
N GLU A 23 -0.88 13.28 8.56
CA GLU A 23 -2.26 13.02 8.98
C GLU A 23 -2.74 11.64 8.51
N SER A 24 -2.56 11.33 7.23
CA SER A 24 -2.93 10.03 6.66
C SER A 24 -2.21 8.86 7.34
N VAL A 25 -0.93 9.03 7.71
CA VAL A 25 -0.16 8.05 8.50
C VAL A 25 -0.73 7.89 9.91
N SER A 26 -1.20 8.98 10.53
CA SER A 26 -1.87 8.92 11.83
C SER A 26 -3.17 8.13 11.74
N LEU A 27 -3.98 8.35 10.69
CA LEU A 27 -5.21 7.59 10.44
C LEU A 27 -4.93 6.11 10.15
N LEU A 28 -3.87 5.80 9.39
CA LEU A 28 -3.45 4.42 9.20
C LEU A 28 -3.09 3.76 10.53
N ARG A 29 -2.37 4.46 11.41
CA ARG A 29 -2.04 3.98 12.76
C ARG A 29 -3.30 3.71 13.57
N GLU A 30 -4.26 4.63 13.56
CA GLU A 30 -5.54 4.47 14.22
C GLU A 30 -6.27 3.20 13.72
N ALA A 31 -6.38 3.04 12.41
CA ALA A 31 -7.07 1.91 11.81
C ALA A 31 -6.46 0.55 12.21
N VAL A 32 -5.13 0.41 12.11
CA VAL A 32 -4.46 -0.88 12.41
C VAL A 32 -4.45 -1.21 13.91
N GLN A 33 -4.63 -0.20 14.77
CA GLN A 33 -4.74 -0.35 16.22
C GLN A 33 -6.19 -0.47 16.71
N ALA A 34 -7.18 -0.23 15.84
CA ALA A 34 -8.58 -0.26 16.22
C ALA A 34 -9.01 -1.67 16.71
N PRO A 35 -9.84 -1.74 17.76
CA PRO A 35 -10.42 -3.00 18.20
C PRO A 35 -11.13 -3.72 17.06
N GLY A 36 -10.82 -5.00 16.87
CA GLY A 36 -11.44 -5.83 15.84
C GLY A 36 -10.81 -5.74 14.44
N PHE A 37 -9.87 -4.81 14.18
CA PHE A 37 -9.19 -4.74 12.88
C PHE A 37 -8.48 -6.06 12.54
N GLY A 38 -7.67 -6.60 13.46
CA GLY A 38 -6.99 -7.87 13.26
C GLY A 38 -7.94 -9.07 13.16
N GLY A 39 -9.13 -9.00 13.74
CA GLY A 39 -10.18 -10.02 13.54
C GLY A 39 -10.75 -9.95 12.12
N SER A 40 -11.02 -8.73 11.65
CA SER A 40 -11.49 -8.48 10.28
C SER A 40 -10.50 -8.94 9.23
N VAL A 41 -9.19 -8.73 9.43
CA VAL A 41 -8.14 -9.24 8.53
C VAL A 41 -8.18 -10.77 8.47
N ARG A 42 -8.18 -11.45 9.62
CA ARG A 42 -8.19 -12.93 9.66
C ARG A 42 -9.39 -13.56 9.00
N GLN A 43 -10.56 -12.93 9.13
CA GLN A 43 -11.84 -13.45 8.67
C GLN A 43 -12.21 -12.96 7.27
N ALA A 44 -11.42 -12.08 6.66
CA ALA A 44 -11.73 -11.54 5.34
C ALA A 44 -11.64 -12.62 4.26
N GLN A 45 -12.49 -12.48 3.24
CA GLN A 45 -12.46 -13.33 2.06
C GLN A 45 -11.49 -12.73 1.04
N TYR A 46 -10.37 -13.42 0.86
CA TYR A 46 -9.38 -13.12 -0.17
C TYR A 46 -9.62 -14.03 -1.37
N SER A 47 -9.68 -13.49 -2.60
CA SER A 47 -9.53 -14.34 -3.78
C SER A 47 -8.11 -14.86 -3.90
N SER A 48 -7.14 -14.05 -3.43
CA SER A 48 -5.73 -14.35 -3.44
C SER A 48 -5.01 -13.62 -2.31
N ALA A 49 -4.25 -14.36 -1.51
CA ALA A 49 -3.27 -13.82 -0.57
C ALA A 49 -1.88 -14.29 -0.98
N SER A 50 -1.57 -14.04 -2.26
CA SER A 50 -0.28 -14.36 -2.89
C SER A 50 0.83 -13.56 -2.24
N TRP A 51 1.79 -14.26 -1.67
CA TRP A 51 2.96 -13.70 -1.01
C TRP A 51 4.23 -14.27 -1.62
N ARG A 52 5.23 -13.41 -1.82
CA ARG A 52 6.55 -13.75 -2.34
C ARG A 52 7.63 -13.19 -1.42
N GLY A 53 8.41 -14.09 -0.83
CA GLY A 53 9.67 -13.73 -0.18
C GLY A 53 10.68 -13.22 -1.20
N ARG A 54 11.67 -12.43 -0.76
CA ARG A 54 12.68 -11.79 -1.63
C ARG A 54 13.31 -12.69 -2.71
N HIS A 55 13.57 -13.96 -2.38
CA HIS A 55 14.14 -14.97 -3.28
C HIS A 55 13.25 -16.21 -3.45
N GLY A 56 11.99 -16.13 -3.04
CA GLY A 56 11.08 -17.27 -2.97
C GLY A 56 10.14 -17.37 -4.17
N ASN A 57 9.54 -18.55 -4.32
CA ASN A 57 8.35 -18.72 -5.15
C ASN A 57 7.14 -18.08 -4.47
N VAL A 58 6.13 -17.70 -5.28
CA VAL A 58 4.85 -17.24 -4.76
C VAL A 58 4.18 -18.37 -3.97
N ARG A 59 3.65 -18.04 -2.79
CA ARG A 59 2.86 -18.93 -1.92
C ARG A 59 1.54 -18.26 -1.59
N GLN A 60 0.53 -19.05 -1.27
CA GLN A 60 -0.71 -18.52 -0.70
C GLN A 60 -0.60 -18.51 0.83
N LEU A 61 -0.98 -17.38 1.43
CA LEU A 61 -1.23 -17.27 2.86
C LEU A 61 -2.75 -17.29 3.11
N ASP A 62 -3.16 -17.63 4.32
CA ASP A 62 -4.52 -17.40 4.79
C ASP A 62 -4.61 -16.08 5.55
N GLY A 63 -5.79 -15.75 6.09
CA GLY A 63 -6.00 -14.52 6.85
C GLY A 63 -5.14 -14.41 8.11
N ASP A 64 -4.81 -15.54 8.76
CA ASP A 64 -3.88 -15.56 9.89
C ASP A 64 -2.45 -15.23 9.43
N GLY A 65 -2.00 -15.79 8.31
CA GLY A 65 -0.72 -15.46 7.70
C GLY A 65 -0.63 -13.99 7.27
N VAL A 66 -1.71 -13.41 6.73
CA VAL A 66 -1.78 -11.98 6.40
C VAL A 66 -1.66 -11.13 7.67
N TRP A 67 -2.44 -11.44 8.70
CA TRP A 67 -2.39 -10.68 9.94
C TRP A 67 -1.04 -10.81 10.66
N ASP A 68 -0.44 -12.01 10.70
CA ASP A 68 0.87 -12.21 11.33
C ASP A 68 1.92 -11.29 10.69
N ARG A 69 1.92 -11.13 9.37
CA ARG A 69 2.85 -10.21 8.70
C ARG A 69 2.63 -8.76 9.12
N ILE A 70 1.38 -8.32 9.19
CA ILE A 70 1.02 -6.95 9.59
C ILE A 70 1.43 -6.69 11.05
N VAL A 71 1.04 -7.58 11.98
CA VAL A 71 1.29 -7.36 13.41
C VAL A 71 2.77 -7.46 13.79
N GLN A 72 3.54 -8.22 13.02
CA GLN A 72 4.97 -8.36 13.18
C GLN A 72 5.75 -7.27 12.43
N GLY A 73 5.11 -6.42 11.61
CA GLY A 73 5.81 -5.44 10.78
C GLY A 73 6.77 -6.09 9.76
N ARG A 74 6.48 -7.30 9.27
CA ARG A 74 7.46 -8.09 8.52
C ARG A 74 7.56 -7.70 7.05
N GLU A 75 8.48 -6.79 6.76
CA GLU A 75 8.95 -6.50 5.40
C GLU A 75 9.62 -7.73 4.76
N SER A 76 9.51 -7.87 3.43
CA SER A 76 10.06 -9.04 2.74
C SER A 76 11.58 -9.01 2.73
N GLY A 77 12.21 -9.96 3.44
CA GLY A 77 13.66 -10.04 3.60
C GLY A 77 14.21 -9.45 4.89
N HIS A 78 13.33 -8.97 5.79
CA HIS A 78 13.70 -8.43 7.10
C HIS A 78 13.00 -9.20 8.23
N CYS A 79 13.59 -9.14 9.43
CA CYS A 79 12.94 -9.64 10.65
C CYS A 79 11.80 -8.70 11.06
N GLY A 80 10.77 -9.24 11.70
CA GLY A 80 9.68 -8.41 12.22
C GLY A 80 10.17 -7.54 13.38
N ASP A 81 9.82 -6.26 13.34
CA ASP A 81 10.13 -5.24 14.35
C ASP A 81 8.86 -4.65 14.98
N HIS A 82 7.69 -5.21 14.66
CA HIS A 82 6.37 -4.72 15.05
C HIS A 82 6.04 -3.30 14.55
N ALA A 83 6.69 -2.86 13.47
CA ALA A 83 6.44 -1.58 12.84
C ALA A 83 6.07 -1.72 11.35
N LEU A 84 5.06 -0.97 10.93
CA LEU A 84 4.83 -0.65 9.52
C LEU A 84 5.71 0.55 9.19
N ASN A 85 6.92 0.31 8.70
CA ASN A 85 7.81 1.39 8.27
C ASN A 85 7.37 1.93 6.92
N LEU A 86 7.27 3.25 6.85
CA LEU A 86 6.90 4.00 5.66
C LEU A 86 8.04 4.96 5.32
N SER A 87 8.48 4.86 4.08
CA SER A 87 9.36 5.83 3.42
C SER A 87 8.70 6.09 2.08
N ILE A 88 8.31 7.34 1.84
CA ILE A 88 7.46 7.71 0.70
C ILE A 88 8.28 8.60 -0.23
N GLU A 89 8.17 8.35 -1.53
CA GLU A 89 8.67 9.24 -2.58
C GLU A 89 7.49 9.73 -3.42
N ILE A 90 7.27 11.04 -3.45
CA ILE A 90 6.24 11.66 -4.28
C ILE A 90 6.76 11.79 -5.71
N ALA A 91 6.18 10.99 -6.61
CA ALA A 91 6.64 10.84 -7.98
C ALA A 91 5.56 11.26 -8.99
N ASP A 92 6.03 11.71 -10.16
CA ASP A 92 5.17 12.01 -11.30
C ASP A 92 4.86 10.71 -12.07
N LEU A 93 3.89 9.95 -11.54
CA LEU A 93 3.40 8.71 -12.14
C LEU A 93 2.30 9.00 -13.19
N PRO A 94 2.08 8.10 -14.18
CA PRO A 94 1.01 8.26 -15.16
C PRO A 94 -0.35 8.50 -14.52
N ASP A 95 -1.08 9.51 -15.01
CA ASP A 95 -2.42 9.86 -14.51
C ASP A 95 -3.52 9.05 -15.21
N ASP A 96 -4.76 9.23 -14.77
CA ASP A 96 -5.92 8.56 -15.35
C ASP A 96 -6.24 9.00 -16.79
N LYS A 97 -5.77 10.18 -17.21
CA LYS A 97 -5.92 10.67 -18.59
C LYS A 97 -4.99 9.96 -19.57
N ALA A 98 -3.87 9.42 -19.09
CA ALA A 98 -2.99 8.54 -19.87
C ALA A 98 -3.64 7.17 -20.20
N GLY A 99 -4.88 6.93 -19.77
CA GLY A 99 -5.62 5.69 -19.98
C GLY A 99 -5.21 4.54 -19.05
N ARG A 100 -4.18 4.75 -18.22
CA ARG A 100 -3.62 3.79 -17.24
C ARG A 100 -3.04 4.50 -16.02
N GLY A 101 -3.91 5.09 -15.20
CA GLY A 101 -3.49 5.82 -14.01
C GLY A 101 -2.83 4.91 -12.96
N VAL A 102 -1.60 5.24 -12.58
CA VAL A 102 -0.85 4.56 -11.53
C VAL A 102 -0.85 5.44 -10.30
N ILE A 103 -1.52 5.00 -9.23
CA ILE A 103 -1.61 5.77 -7.97
C ILE A 103 -0.41 5.54 -7.04
N GLY A 104 0.30 4.42 -7.22
CA GLY A 104 1.57 4.17 -6.57
C GLY A 104 2.27 2.93 -7.12
N ALA A 105 3.56 2.85 -6.86
CA ALA A 105 4.42 1.76 -7.28
C ALA A 105 5.35 1.40 -6.12
N THR A 106 5.48 0.11 -5.85
CA THR A 106 6.37 -0.40 -4.81
C THR A 106 7.04 -1.66 -5.30
N ARG A 107 8.38 -1.68 -5.28
CA ARG A 107 9.12 -2.91 -5.51
C ARG A 107 9.00 -3.79 -4.26
N ILE A 108 8.79 -5.09 -4.48
CA ILE A 108 8.58 -6.03 -3.38
C ILE A 108 9.75 -6.02 -2.39
N GLY A 109 9.43 -5.92 -1.10
CA GLY A 109 10.43 -6.01 -0.04
C GLY A 109 11.32 -4.79 0.09
N THR A 110 10.99 -3.70 -0.58
CA THR A 110 11.84 -2.51 -0.61
C THR A 110 11.03 -1.25 -0.41
N LEU A 111 11.58 -0.37 0.41
CA LEU A 111 11.27 1.05 0.45
C LEU A 111 12.20 1.81 -0.52
N PRO A 112 11.83 3.01 -1.00
CA PRO A 112 10.60 3.74 -0.70
C PRO A 112 9.37 3.21 -1.45
N ILE A 113 8.19 3.59 -0.95
CA ILE A 113 6.90 3.52 -1.65
C ILE A 113 6.83 4.75 -2.56
N TYR A 114 6.65 4.55 -3.87
CA TYR A 114 6.39 5.65 -4.80
C TYR A 114 4.89 5.93 -4.81
N SER A 115 4.50 7.15 -4.47
CA SER A 115 3.10 7.60 -4.49
C SER A 115 2.91 8.68 -5.56
N ALA A 116 1.84 8.55 -6.34
CA ALA A 116 1.60 9.49 -7.42
C ALA A 116 1.19 10.87 -6.90
N ARG A 117 1.91 11.90 -7.33
CA ARG A 117 1.60 13.29 -6.97
C ARG A 117 0.17 13.68 -7.34
N TRP A 118 -0.30 13.26 -8.51
CA TRP A 118 -1.67 13.58 -8.95
C TRP A 118 -2.74 12.96 -8.03
N PHE A 119 -2.49 11.75 -7.49
CA PHE A 119 -3.42 11.09 -6.59
C PHE A 119 -3.42 11.75 -5.21
N LEU A 120 -2.24 12.05 -4.66
CA LEU A 120 -2.08 12.83 -3.42
C LEU A 120 -2.81 14.17 -3.52
N ASN A 121 -2.58 14.93 -4.59
CA ASN A 121 -3.23 16.22 -4.80
C ASN A 121 -4.75 16.09 -4.87
N ARG A 122 -5.30 15.05 -5.51
CA ARG A 122 -6.76 14.84 -5.52
C ARG A 122 -7.29 14.55 -4.13
N CYS A 123 -6.62 13.71 -3.34
CA CYS A 123 -6.98 13.46 -1.95
C CYS A 123 -6.97 14.77 -1.12
N MET A 124 -5.95 15.61 -1.30
CA MET A 124 -5.86 16.90 -0.62
C MET A 124 -6.98 17.87 -1.02
N ILE A 125 -7.34 17.93 -2.30
CA ILE A 125 -8.38 18.84 -2.81
C ILE A 125 -9.75 18.53 -2.19
N VAL A 126 -10.05 17.26 -1.97
CA VAL A 126 -11.34 16.82 -1.39
C VAL A 126 -11.24 16.49 0.10
N ASP A 127 -10.10 16.81 0.73
CA ASP A 127 -9.80 16.51 2.14
C ASP A 127 -10.04 15.04 2.55
N ASP A 128 -9.50 14.11 1.76
CA ASP A 128 -9.67 12.67 1.95
C ASP A 128 -8.36 11.95 2.33
N PRO A 129 -7.88 12.14 3.57
CA PRO A 129 -6.71 11.41 4.05
C PRO A 129 -7.01 9.93 4.33
N VAL A 130 -8.29 9.53 4.37
CA VAL A 130 -8.69 8.13 4.61
C VAL A 130 -8.34 7.27 3.41
N ASN A 131 -8.65 7.71 2.19
CA ASN A 131 -8.25 7.00 0.98
C ASN A 131 -6.74 7.01 0.79
N TYR A 132 -6.04 8.08 1.19
CA TYR A 132 -4.58 8.08 1.16
C TYR A 132 -3.98 7.12 2.20
N ALA A 133 -4.53 7.03 3.41
CA ALA A 133 -4.14 6.03 4.42
C ALA A 133 -4.35 4.59 3.91
N ALA A 134 -5.49 4.33 3.28
CA ALA A 134 -5.81 3.04 2.66
C ALA A 134 -4.84 2.71 1.51
N HIS A 135 -4.44 3.71 0.72
CA HIS A 135 -3.42 3.59 -0.31
C HIS A 135 -2.04 3.23 0.28
N LEU A 136 -1.61 3.91 1.36
CA LEU A 136 -0.35 3.60 2.03
C LEU A 136 -0.32 2.16 2.56
N MET A 137 -1.43 1.67 3.12
CA MET A 137 -1.54 0.27 3.55
C MET A 137 -1.42 -0.70 2.37
N HIS A 138 -2.08 -0.40 1.25
CA HIS A 138 -1.97 -1.20 0.04
C HIS A 138 -0.50 -1.32 -0.41
N GLN A 139 0.21 -0.20 -0.48
CA GLN A 139 1.60 -0.18 -0.90
C GLN A 139 2.52 -0.89 0.11
N TRP A 140 2.28 -0.69 1.41
CA TRP A 140 3.04 -1.40 2.44
C TRP A 140 2.86 -2.92 2.36
N MET A 141 1.69 -3.42 1.96
CA MET A 141 1.49 -4.86 1.73
C MET A 141 2.46 -5.41 0.67
N HIS A 142 2.82 -4.62 -0.35
CA HIS A 142 3.87 -5.00 -1.31
C HIS A 142 5.26 -4.99 -0.69
N VAL A 143 5.57 -4.04 0.20
CA VAL A 143 6.80 -4.07 1.02
C VAL A 143 6.85 -5.35 1.85
N SER A 144 5.73 -5.78 2.42
CA SER A 144 5.63 -7.04 3.16
C SER A 144 5.77 -8.29 2.28
N GLY A 145 5.69 -8.18 0.95
CA GLY A 145 5.83 -9.29 0.01
C GLY A 145 4.56 -9.74 -0.71
N PHE A 146 3.42 -9.10 -0.47
CA PHE A 146 2.19 -9.46 -1.18
C PHE A 146 2.21 -8.97 -2.63
N VAL A 147 1.58 -9.75 -3.51
CA VAL A 147 1.49 -9.45 -4.95
C VAL A 147 0.07 -9.58 -5.43
N HIS A 148 -0.29 -8.79 -6.45
CA HIS A 148 -1.55 -9.00 -7.17
C HIS A 148 -1.46 -10.27 -8.01
N ARG A 149 -2.63 -10.86 -8.26
CA ARG A 149 -2.80 -11.78 -9.39
C ARG A 149 -3.70 -11.10 -10.42
N LYS A 150 -3.43 -11.37 -11.70
CA LYS A 150 -4.13 -10.74 -12.83
C LYS A 150 -5.59 -11.18 -12.98
N ASP A 151 -5.97 -12.30 -12.36
CA ASP A 151 -7.28 -12.96 -12.51
C ASP A 151 -8.38 -12.41 -11.56
N ASP A 152 -8.05 -11.63 -10.53
CA ASP A 152 -9.02 -11.20 -9.51
C ASP A 152 -8.80 -9.76 -8.98
N ALA A 153 -8.95 -8.77 -9.86
CA ALA A 153 -8.79 -7.35 -9.52
C ALA A 153 -9.59 -6.95 -8.26
N GLY A 154 -8.92 -6.30 -7.30
CA GLY A 154 -9.56 -5.71 -6.12
C GLY A 154 -9.93 -6.70 -5.00
N LYS A 155 -9.67 -8.00 -5.19
CA LYS A 155 -9.97 -9.06 -4.21
C LYS A 155 -8.72 -9.73 -3.62
N ASP A 156 -7.53 -9.31 -4.05
CA ASP A 156 -6.28 -9.72 -3.45
C ASP A 156 -6.02 -9.08 -2.08
N ALA A 157 -5.07 -9.64 -1.32
CA ALA A 157 -4.75 -9.19 0.04
C ALA A 157 -4.46 -7.68 0.16
N PRO A 158 -3.56 -7.06 -0.63
CA PRO A 158 -3.40 -5.61 -0.66
C PRO A 158 -4.71 -4.83 -0.78
N SER A 159 -5.55 -5.16 -1.77
CA SER A 159 -6.84 -4.48 -1.99
C SER A 159 -7.86 -4.72 -0.88
N VAL A 160 -7.93 -5.95 -0.34
CA VAL A 160 -8.84 -6.29 0.77
C VAL A 160 -8.43 -5.56 2.05
N VAL A 161 -7.14 -5.58 2.41
CA VAL A 161 -6.66 -4.93 3.63
C VAL A 161 -6.79 -3.41 3.54
N SER A 162 -6.52 -2.82 2.37
CA SER A 162 -6.81 -1.40 2.10
C SER A 162 -8.29 -1.05 2.33
N ARG A 163 -9.22 -1.88 1.86
CA ARG A 163 -10.66 -1.72 2.14
C ARG A 163 -10.99 -1.81 3.63
N LEU A 164 -10.33 -2.70 4.37
CA LEU A 164 -10.52 -2.83 5.81
C LEU A 164 -10.05 -1.60 6.57
N VAL A 165 -8.93 -0.97 6.16
CA VAL A 165 -8.48 0.30 6.76
C VAL A 165 -9.57 1.36 6.62
N ARG A 166 -10.08 1.56 5.40
CA ARG A 166 -11.15 2.53 5.15
C ARG A 166 -12.42 2.24 5.94
N ARG A 167 -12.90 0.98 5.94
CA ARG A 167 -14.09 0.55 6.70
C ARG A 167 -13.93 0.78 8.21
N THR A 168 -12.70 0.67 8.72
CA THR A 168 -12.41 0.88 10.14
C THR A 168 -12.49 2.35 10.52
N LEU A 169 -12.11 3.25 9.60
CA LEU A 169 -12.13 4.71 9.81
C LEU A 169 -13.48 5.35 9.46
N GLU A 170 -14.28 4.71 8.61
CA GLU A 170 -15.59 5.19 8.15
C GLU A 170 -16.54 5.67 9.28
N PRO A 171 -16.66 5.01 10.45
CA PRO A 171 -17.52 5.51 11.52
C PRO A 171 -17.11 6.88 12.09
N ALA A 172 -15.83 7.23 12.02
CA ALA A 172 -15.28 8.47 12.59
C ALA A 172 -14.95 9.54 11.55
N HIS A 173 -14.76 9.14 10.29
CA HIS A 173 -14.27 10.00 9.21
C HIS A 173 -15.03 9.82 7.89
N GLY A 174 -16.23 9.24 7.93
CA GLY A 174 -17.00 8.88 6.74
C GLY A 174 -17.32 10.07 5.82
N GLU A 175 -17.50 11.26 6.40
CA GLU A 175 -17.73 12.51 5.67
C GLU A 175 -16.53 12.98 4.84
N ARG A 176 -15.33 12.45 5.13
CA ARG A 176 -14.08 12.75 4.43
C ARG A 176 -13.76 11.73 3.33
N ILE A 177 -14.58 10.69 3.15
CA ILE A 177 -14.33 9.63 2.17
C ILE A 177 -14.99 9.99 0.84
N ASP A 178 -14.18 10.26 -0.18
CA ASP A 178 -14.67 10.48 -1.53
C ASP A 178 -14.88 9.14 -2.28
N ALA A 179 -16.05 9.00 -2.90
CA ALA A 179 -16.42 7.78 -3.62
C ALA A 179 -15.63 7.58 -4.92
N GLN A 180 -15.24 8.67 -5.61
CA GLN A 180 -14.47 8.59 -6.85
C GLN A 180 -13.03 8.15 -6.55
N LEU A 181 -12.42 8.69 -5.50
CA LEU A 181 -11.10 8.25 -5.03
C LEU A 181 -11.12 6.81 -4.54
N THR A 182 -12.19 6.41 -3.85
CA THR A 182 -12.40 5.03 -3.42
C THR A 182 -12.35 4.05 -4.61
N ALA A 183 -12.95 4.41 -5.74
CA ALA A 183 -12.92 3.59 -6.95
C ALA A 183 -11.49 3.43 -7.49
N LEU A 184 -10.69 4.51 -7.50
CA LEU A 184 -9.30 4.46 -7.98
C LEU A 184 -8.42 3.51 -7.14
N VAL A 185 -8.55 3.56 -5.82
CA VAL A 185 -7.80 2.68 -4.90
C VAL A 185 -8.21 1.21 -5.03
N THR A 186 -9.44 0.94 -5.47
CA THR A 186 -9.99 -0.41 -5.56
C THR A 186 -9.75 -1.06 -6.93
N LEU A 187 -9.56 -0.27 -8.00
CA LEU A 187 -9.54 -0.74 -9.40
C LEU A 187 -8.15 -0.72 -10.06
N SER A 188 -7.17 0.03 -9.56
CA SER A 188 -5.86 0.13 -10.20
C SER A 188 -4.98 -1.09 -9.86
N ILE A 189 -5.01 -2.11 -10.70
CA ILE A 189 -4.11 -3.29 -10.64
C ILE A 189 -3.13 -3.36 -11.82
N GLU A 190 -3.20 -2.42 -12.77
CA GLU A 190 -2.63 -2.61 -14.10
C GLU A 190 -1.11 -2.43 -14.16
N VAL A 191 -0.50 -1.70 -13.22
CA VAL A 191 0.96 -1.51 -13.17
C VAL A 191 1.43 -1.37 -11.72
N CYS A 192 1.47 -2.49 -10.99
CA CYS A 192 2.40 -2.59 -9.88
C CYS A 192 3.69 -3.23 -10.42
N ASP A 193 4.81 -2.51 -10.38
CA ASP A 193 6.14 -3.03 -10.77
C ASP A 193 6.50 -4.34 -10.05
N CYS A 194 5.85 -4.62 -8.92
CA CYS A 194 5.92 -5.88 -8.21
C CYS A 194 5.48 -7.11 -9.04
N CYS A 195 4.61 -6.92 -10.03
CA CYS A 195 3.91 -7.98 -10.76
C CYS A 195 4.50 -8.31 -12.14
N ASP A 196 5.40 -7.47 -12.67
CA ASP A 196 6.12 -7.78 -13.92
C ASP A 196 7.42 -8.53 -13.63
N ALA A 197 7.34 -9.87 -13.73
CA ALA A 197 8.50 -10.76 -13.64
C ALA A 197 9.57 -10.50 -14.73
N LYS A 198 9.31 -9.62 -15.70
CA LYS A 198 10.22 -9.32 -16.82
C LYS A 198 11.22 -8.19 -16.54
N ALA A 199 11.07 -7.40 -15.47
CA ALA A 199 12.00 -6.31 -15.16
C ALA A 199 13.28 -6.76 -14.40
N ALA A 200 13.48 -8.06 -14.21
CA ALA A 200 14.71 -8.63 -13.62
C ALA A 200 15.74 -9.08 -14.69
N GLY A 201 15.73 -8.46 -15.87
CA GLY A 201 16.66 -8.75 -16.96
C GLY A 201 17.47 -7.51 -17.36
N THR A 202 18.79 -7.62 -17.20
CA THR A 202 19.86 -6.80 -17.83
C THR A 202 19.86 -5.30 -17.55
N VAL A 203 20.57 -4.89 -16.49
CA VAL A 203 21.35 -3.65 -16.52
C VAL A 203 22.66 -4.02 -17.23
N GLU A 204 22.76 -3.77 -18.53
CA GLU A 204 24.06 -3.75 -19.20
C GLU A 204 24.86 -2.58 -18.65
N HIS A 205 25.98 -2.89 -17.98
CA HIS A 205 27.01 -1.91 -17.72
C HIS A 205 27.57 -1.45 -19.06
N VAL A 206 27.28 -0.21 -19.43
CA VAL A 206 28.05 0.48 -20.46
C VAL A 206 29.39 0.85 -19.81
N GLU A 207 30.40 0.01 -20.03
CA GLU A 207 31.79 0.42 -19.84
C GLU A 207 32.11 1.50 -20.88
N ALA A 208 32.45 2.69 -20.39
CA ALA A 208 32.98 3.76 -21.23
C ALA A 208 34.39 3.38 -21.67
N ALA A 209 34.61 3.32 -22.99
CA ALA A 209 35.92 3.33 -23.62
C ALA A 209 36.34 4.76 -23.95
#